data_AF-A0A9E5K858-F1
#
_entry.id   AF-A0A9E5K858-F1
#
_cell.length_a   1.000
_cell.length_b   1.000
_cell.length_c   1.000
_cell.angle_alpha   90.00
_cell.angle_beta   90.00
_cell.angle_gamma   90.00
#
_symmetry.space_group_name_H-M   'P 1'
#
loop_
_entity.id
_entity.type
_entity.pdbx_description
1 polymer ?
#
loop_
_entity_poly.entity_id
_entity_poly.type
_entity_poly.pdbx_seq_one_letter_code
_entity_poly.pdbx_strand_id
1 'polypeptide(L)'
;MKKLSPTAQTAVAMLFGIPVGIAFGKDLLFLGEVSKALVFAIKTLSIPLLFFAITDGFLKAEFKGKGFLALIFVSALNASIAVVIALAISNIFHPGKWLSLTLPSTSVFSQKGNWLEEFSHRLSFEQVGQMLTGTTLVILVSLFFGMFLFVSQRTFLRSYPKLFVTLSRGASIGLHTVFKGVDWLVLLLPFAVFCAVVKAIGASGLSVASGLLAYFLACSVGMLLHIVFCYQSWIHFFGKIPLRHFWKEAGEPAFYAFGINSSLATLPHTLKALERLKVSPSSSRLSACIGTNFNNDGILLYEVVAALFLIQAYGITLSLPAQFLVAFISVVACIGVAGIPEAGIISLT
;
A
#
# COMPACT_ATOMS: atom_id res chain seq x y z
N MET A 1 16.80 -23.54 -17.11
CA MET A 1 15.43 -22.99 -17.14
C MET A 1 15.40 -21.75 -16.25
N LYS A 2 15.04 -20.56 -16.76
CA LYS A 2 14.94 -19.35 -15.91
C LYS A 2 13.77 -19.55 -14.94
N LYS A 3 14.02 -19.39 -13.63
CA LYS A 3 12.96 -19.42 -12.61
C LYS A 3 11.98 -18.27 -12.90
N LEU A 4 10.68 -18.55 -12.91
CA LEU A 4 9.63 -17.53 -13.00
C LEU A 4 9.73 -16.55 -11.83
N SER A 5 9.41 -15.28 -12.04
CA SER A 5 9.35 -14.30 -10.95
C SER A 5 8.27 -14.69 -9.92
N PRO A 6 8.39 -14.31 -8.63
CA PRO A 6 7.36 -14.57 -7.63
C PRO A 6 5.97 -14.08 -8.06
N THR A 7 5.90 -12.91 -8.69
CA THR A 7 4.67 -12.36 -9.30
C THR A 7 4.05 -13.28 -10.36
N ALA A 8 4.88 -13.80 -11.27
CA ALA A 8 4.42 -14.74 -12.29
C ALA A 8 3.99 -16.08 -11.66
N GLN A 9 4.68 -16.54 -10.62
CA GLN A 9 4.27 -17.74 -9.86
C GLN A 9 2.91 -17.53 -9.19
N THR A 10 2.67 -16.37 -8.59
CA THR A 10 1.38 -16.04 -7.97
C THR A 10 0.25 -15.98 -9.01
N ALA A 11 0.49 -15.38 -10.18
CA ALA A 11 -0.50 -15.35 -11.27
C ALA A 11 -0.82 -16.77 -11.78
N VAL A 12 0.20 -17.61 -11.99
CA VAL A 12 0.02 -19.02 -12.37
C VAL A 12 -0.75 -19.79 -11.29
N ALA A 13 -0.41 -19.58 -10.02
CA ALA A 13 -1.07 -20.22 -8.89
C ALA A 13 -2.55 -19.81 -8.78
N MET A 14 -2.87 -18.53 -9.02
CA MET A 14 -4.24 -18.05 -9.11
C MET A 14 -5.00 -18.71 -10.27
N LEU A 15 -4.44 -18.69 -11.48
CA LEU A 15 -5.07 -19.29 -12.67
C LEU A 15 -5.29 -20.80 -12.52
N PHE A 16 -4.34 -21.50 -11.88
CA PHE A 16 -4.45 -22.92 -11.60
C PHE A 16 -5.41 -23.23 -10.43
N GLY A 17 -5.53 -22.32 -9.46
CA GLY A 17 -6.49 -22.43 -8.36
C GLY A 17 -7.95 -22.39 -8.82
N ILE A 18 -8.25 -21.73 -9.95
CA ILE A 18 -9.60 -21.64 -10.50
C ILE A 18 -10.18 -23.03 -10.87
N PRO A 19 -9.58 -23.80 -11.80
CA PRO A 19 -10.11 -25.12 -12.17
C PRO A 19 -10.11 -26.10 -10.99
N VAL A 20 -9.11 -26.04 -10.11
CA VAL A 20 -9.08 -26.87 -8.89
C VAL A 20 -10.22 -26.51 -7.93
N GLY A 21 -10.51 -25.21 -7.76
CA GLY A 21 -11.64 -24.74 -6.96
C GLY A 21 -12.99 -25.18 -7.53
N ILE A 22 -13.14 -25.19 -8.86
CA ILE A 22 -14.36 -25.67 -9.52
C ILE A 22 -14.53 -27.19 -9.31
N ALA A 23 -13.45 -27.96 -9.49
CA ALA A 23 -13.52 -29.42 -9.44
C ALA A 23 -13.58 -29.99 -8.01
N PHE A 24 -12.81 -29.42 -7.08
CA PHE A 24 -12.56 -30.00 -5.75
C PHE A 24 -12.77 -29.02 -4.60
N GLY A 25 -13.24 -27.79 -4.86
CA GLY A 25 -13.25 -26.72 -3.85
C GLY A 25 -14.06 -27.03 -2.58
N LYS A 26 -15.13 -27.82 -2.68
CA LYS A 26 -15.95 -28.24 -1.52
C LYS A 26 -15.19 -29.20 -0.60
N ASP A 27 -14.38 -30.09 -1.17
CA ASP A 27 -13.58 -31.07 -0.42
C ASP A 27 -12.29 -30.45 0.14
N LEU A 28 -11.81 -29.39 -0.50
CA LEU A 28 -10.57 -28.69 -0.18
C LEU A 28 -10.76 -27.42 0.67
N LEU A 29 -11.89 -27.26 1.35
CA LEU A 29 -12.16 -26.07 2.18
C LEU A 29 -11.11 -25.86 3.30
N PHE A 30 -10.47 -26.93 3.78
CA PHE A 30 -9.39 -26.86 4.77
C PHE A 30 -8.17 -26.07 4.29
N LEU A 31 -7.95 -25.96 2.97
CA LEU A 31 -6.89 -25.10 2.41
C LEU A 31 -7.09 -23.62 2.79
N GLY A 32 -8.32 -23.23 3.12
CA GLY A 32 -8.61 -21.91 3.68
C GLY A 32 -7.84 -21.62 4.97
N GLU A 33 -7.67 -22.60 5.85
CA GLU A 33 -6.94 -22.41 7.11
C GLU A 33 -5.43 -22.24 6.86
N VAL A 34 -4.89 -22.94 5.87
CA VAL A 34 -3.49 -22.76 5.43
C VAL A 34 -3.26 -21.35 4.90
N SER A 35 -4.16 -20.87 4.05
CA SER A 35 -4.11 -19.50 3.52
C SER A 35 -4.22 -18.45 4.65
N LYS A 36 -5.17 -18.64 5.59
CA LYS A 36 -5.32 -17.77 6.76
C LYS A 36 -4.06 -17.74 7.63
N ALA A 37 -3.42 -18.89 7.88
CA ALA A 37 -2.20 -18.96 8.67
C ALA A 37 -1.04 -18.18 8.02
N LEU A 38 -0.90 -18.29 6.69
CA LEU A 38 0.09 -17.53 5.93
C LEU A 38 -0.20 -16.03 5.96
N VAL A 39 -1.46 -15.62 5.75
CA VAL A 39 -1.88 -14.21 5.87
C VAL A 39 -1.64 -13.69 7.29
N PHE A 40 -1.91 -14.49 8.32
CA PHE A 40 -1.65 -14.12 9.71
C PHE A 40 -0.14 -13.94 9.99
N ALA A 41 0.71 -14.80 9.43
CA ALA A 41 2.16 -14.66 9.53
C ALA A 41 2.65 -13.37 8.85
N ILE A 42 2.14 -13.06 7.65
CA ILE A 42 2.44 -11.81 6.95
C ILE A 42 1.99 -10.60 7.78
N LYS A 43 0.76 -10.63 8.33
CA LYS A 43 0.24 -9.59 9.21
C LYS A 43 1.06 -9.41 10.48
N THR A 44 1.59 -10.50 11.04
CA THR A 44 2.40 -10.42 12.27
C THR A 44 3.76 -9.81 11.99
N LEU A 45 4.42 -10.16 10.86
CA LEU A 45 5.68 -9.53 10.47
C LEU A 45 5.52 -8.07 10.03
N SER A 46 4.33 -7.70 9.57
CA SER A 46 3.99 -6.32 9.20
C SER A 46 4.17 -5.34 10.36
N ILE A 47 3.80 -5.72 11.57
CA ILE A 47 3.88 -4.85 12.76
C ILE A 47 5.31 -4.35 13.04
N PRO A 48 6.31 -5.22 13.29
CA PRO A 48 7.68 -4.77 13.52
C PRO A 48 8.28 -4.11 12.28
N LEU A 49 7.87 -4.54 11.08
CA LEU A 49 8.33 -3.96 9.83
C LEU A 49 7.96 -2.48 9.71
N LEU A 50 6.68 -2.14 9.94
CA LEU A 50 6.19 -0.75 9.93
C LEU A 50 6.96 0.11 10.94
N PHE A 51 7.17 -0.42 12.14
CA PHE A 51 7.92 0.28 13.19
C PHE A 51 9.35 0.62 12.77
N PHE A 52 10.10 -0.38 12.29
CA PHE A 52 11.48 -0.15 11.87
C PHE A 52 11.57 0.68 10.59
N ALA A 53 10.64 0.51 9.63
CA ALA A 53 10.63 1.26 8.38
C ALA A 53 10.40 2.75 8.61
N ILE A 54 9.37 3.11 9.39
CA ILE A 54 9.06 4.50 9.72
C ILE A 54 10.22 5.12 10.51
N THR A 55 10.71 4.41 11.53
CA THR A 55 11.81 4.89 12.38
C THR A 55 13.09 5.12 11.57
N ASP A 56 13.48 4.16 10.73
CA ASP A 56 14.65 4.26 9.85
C ASP A 56 14.49 5.40 8.83
N GLY A 57 13.28 5.57 8.27
CA GLY A 57 12.92 6.66 7.38
C GLY A 57 13.14 8.04 8.02
N PHE A 58 12.64 8.26 9.24
CA PHE A 58 12.86 9.51 9.97
C PHE A 58 14.33 9.76 10.34
N LEU A 59 15.08 8.71 10.71
CA LEU A 59 16.49 8.84 11.09
C LEU A 59 17.41 9.17 9.90
N LYS A 60 17.06 8.70 8.70
CA LYS A 60 17.81 8.98 7.46
C LYS A 60 17.31 10.22 6.73
N ALA A 61 16.14 10.76 7.10
CA ALA A 61 15.55 11.88 6.40
C ALA A 61 16.31 13.18 6.67
N GLU A 62 16.95 13.70 5.61
CA GLU A 62 17.54 15.03 5.60
C GLU A 62 16.52 16.08 5.14
N PHE A 63 15.64 16.51 6.05
CA PHE A 63 14.68 17.58 5.78
C PHE A 63 15.41 18.95 5.71
N LYS A 64 16.15 19.20 4.62
CA LYS A 64 16.84 20.48 4.39
C LYS A 64 16.58 21.01 2.98
N GLY A 65 16.29 22.31 2.93
CA GLY A 65 16.21 23.06 1.68
C GLY A 65 14.81 23.11 1.06
N LYS A 66 14.59 24.12 0.21
CA LYS A 66 13.31 24.36 -0.48
C LYS A 66 12.88 23.20 -1.38
N GLY A 67 13.84 22.46 -1.97
CA GLY A 67 13.57 21.32 -2.84
C GLY A 67 12.96 20.12 -2.12
N PHE A 68 13.35 19.85 -0.87
CA PHE A 68 12.75 18.80 -0.05
C PHE A 68 11.27 19.09 0.24
N LEU A 69 10.98 20.32 0.69
CA LEU A 69 9.60 20.77 0.98
C LEU A 69 8.72 20.71 -0.28
N ALA A 70 9.25 21.13 -1.43
CA ALA A 70 8.54 21.06 -2.70
C ALA A 70 8.19 19.61 -3.07
N LEU A 71 9.11 18.65 -2.88
CA LEU A 71 8.85 17.24 -3.19
C LEU A 71 7.85 16.61 -2.23
N ILE A 72 7.89 16.92 -0.93
CA ILE A 72 6.85 16.47 0.01
C ILE A 72 5.48 17.03 -0.36
N PHE A 73 5.41 18.32 -0.74
CA PHE A 73 4.17 18.93 -1.22
C PHE A 73 3.63 18.22 -2.46
N VAL A 74 4.50 17.94 -3.44
CA VAL A 74 4.14 17.18 -4.66
C VAL A 74 3.61 15.79 -4.29
N SER A 75 4.30 15.05 -3.41
CA SER A 75 3.87 13.72 -2.98
C SER A 75 2.52 13.74 -2.25
N ALA A 76 2.30 14.71 -1.36
CA ALA A 76 1.03 14.88 -0.67
C ALA A 76 -0.12 15.22 -1.62
N LEU A 77 0.15 16.05 -2.64
CA LEU A 77 -0.83 16.38 -3.67
C LEU A 77 -1.14 15.16 -4.54
N ASN A 78 -0.14 14.38 -4.93
CA ASN A 78 -0.33 13.13 -5.69
C ASN A 78 -1.16 12.13 -4.90
N ALA A 79 -0.89 11.94 -3.62
CA ALA A 79 -1.68 11.06 -2.74
C ALA A 79 -3.14 11.53 -2.65
N SER A 80 -3.36 12.84 -2.51
CA SER A 80 -4.72 13.42 -2.47
C SER A 80 -5.48 13.18 -3.78
N ILE A 81 -4.83 13.36 -4.92
CA ILE A 81 -5.40 13.08 -6.24
C ILE A 81 -5.72 11.60 -6.39
N ALA A 82 -4.82 10.70 -5.96
CA ALA A 82 -5.03 9.26 -5.99
C ALA A 82 -6.25 8.83 -5.16
N VAL A 83 -6.45 9.43 -3.98
CA VAL A 83 -7.66 9.21 -3.15
C VAL A 83 -8.92 9.66 -3.89
N VAL A 84 -8.91 10.85 -4.50
CA VAL A 84 -10.05 11.34 -5.26
C VAL A 84 -10.38 10.41 -6.43
N ILE A 85 -9.37 9.92 -7.15
CA ILE A 85 -9.55 8.94 -8.23
C ILE A 85 -10.12 7.62 -7.69
N ALA A 86 -9.58 7.12 -6.57
CA ALA A 86 -10.06 5.89 -5.93
C ALA A 86 -11.54 5.98 -5.52
N LEU A 87 -11.91 7.09 -4.87
CA LEU A 87 -13.29 7.39 -4.50
C LEU A 87 -14.18 7.49 -5.74
N ALA A 88 -13.76 8.22 -6.76
CA ALA A 88 -14.52 8.39 -8.00
C ALA A 88 -14.78 7.04 -8.67
N ILE A 89 -13.75 6.22 -8.86
CA ILE A 89 -13.87 4.89 -9.47
C ILE A 89 -14.76 3.98 -8.64
N SER A 90 -14.58 3.97 -7.32
CA SER A 90 -15.38 3.11 -6.44
C SER A 90 -16.87 3.48 -6.44
N ASN A 91 -17.20 4.77 -6.65
CA ASN A 91 -18.58 5.25 -6.74
C ASN A 91 -19.16 5.21 -8.17
N ILE A 92 -18.33 5.18 -9.21
CA ILE A 92 -18.81 5.06 -10.60
C ILE A 92 -19.00 3.58 -10.98
N PHE A 93 -17.98 2.74 -10.74
CA PHE A 93 -18.00 1.35 -11.17
C PHE A 93 -18.66 0.41 -10.16
N HIS A 94 -18.69 0.79 -8.87
CA HIS A 94 -19.20 -0.03 -7.78
C HIS A 94 -18.71 -1.50 -7.84
N PRO A 95 -17.39 -1.73 -7.82
CA PRO A 95 -16.82 -3.06 -8.08
C PRO A 95 -17.31 -4.12 -7.07
N GLY A 96 -17.69 -3.73 -5.85
CA GLY A 96 -18.17 -4.68 -4.85
C GLY A 96 -19.55 -5.26 -5.13
N LYS A 97 -20.37 -4.64 -5.99
CA LYS A 97 -21.68 -5.21 -6.38
C LYS A 97 -21.56 -6.55 -7.11
N TRP A 98 -20.39 -6.82 -7.70
CA TRP A 98 -20.08 -8.06 -8.42
C TRP A 98 -19.71 -9.23 -7.49
N LEU A 99 -19.71 -9.00 -6.17
CA LEU A 99 -19.49 -9.99 -5.14
C LEU A 99 -20.51 -9.81 -4.01
N SER A 100 -21.36 -10.80 -3.76
CA SER A 100 -22.28 -10.75 -2.62
C SER A 100 -21.74 -11.60 -1.47
N LEU A 101 -21.32 -10.94 -0.40
CA LEU A 101 -20.90 -11.59 0.84
C LEU A 101 -21.99 -11.45 1.89
N THR A 102 -22.25 -12.51 2.64
CA THR A 102 -23.12 -12.47 3.81
C THR A 102 -22.37 -11.87 4.99
N LEU A 103 -22.99 -10.90 5.66
CA LEU A 103 -22.48 -10.35 6.91
C LEU A 103 -22.39 -11.46 7.98
N PRO A 104 -21.29 -11.55 8.74
CA PRO A 104 -21.26 -12.37 9.94
C PRO A 104 -22.36 -11.92 10.91
N SER A 105 -23.05 -12.86 11.54
CA SER A 105 -24.21 -12.66 12.42
C SER A 105 -23.97 -11.74 13.63
N THR A 106 -22.75 -11.26 13.82
CA THR A 106 -22.29 -10.43 14.94
C THR A 106 -21.97 -8.98 14.57
N SER A 107 -22.22 -8.54 13.33
CA SER A 107 -21.89 -7.17 12.89
C SER A 107 -23.06 -6.19 13.05
N VAL A 108 -23.01 -5.37 14.10
CA VAL A 108 -23.93 -4.24 14.32
C VAL A 108 -23.49 -3.06 13.45
N PHE A 109 -24.01 -2.95 12.23
CA PHE A 109 -23.93 -1.70 11.47
C PHE A 109 -25.26 -0.96 11.61
N SER A 110 -25.29 0.04 12.51
CA SER A 110 -26.47 0.89 12.71
C SER A 110 -26.52 1.99 11.65
N GLN A 111 -27.46 1.87 10.70
CA GLN A 111 -27.79 2.91 9.72
C GLN A 111 -28.93 3.80 10.21
N LYS A 112 -28.59 5.03 10.59
CA LYS A 112 -29.34 6.31 10.47
C LYS A 112 -28.83 7.27 11.54
N GLY A 113 -27.98 8.21 11.15
CA GLY A 113 -27.51 9.27 12.04
C GLY A 113 -27.09 10.50 11.25
N ASN A 114 -27.32 11.66 11.84
CA ASN A 114 -26.98 12.96 11.28
C ASN A 114 -25.45 13.10 11.34
N TRP A 115 -24.77 13.18 10.19
CA TRP A 115 -23.31 12.99 10.09
C TRP A 115 -22.46 13.97 10.93
N LEU A 116 -22.99 15.15 11.28
CA LEU A 116 -22.30 16.13 12.14
C LEU A 116 -22.36 15.74 13.63
N GLU A 117 -23.48 15.19 14.09
CA GLU A 117 -23.60 14.60 15.43
C GLU A 117 -22.90 13.24 15.48
N GLU A 118 -22.89 12.50 14.38
CA GLU A 118 -22.14 11.25 14.25
C GLU A 118 -20.63 11.52 14.25
N PHE A 119 -20.15 12.58 13.61
CA PHE A 119 -18.75 12.98 13.65
C PHE A 119 -18.33 13.50 15.04
N SER A 120 -19.13 14.35 15.69
CA SER A 120 -18.79 14.89 17.02
C SER A 120 -18.98 13.89 18.17
N HIS A 121 -19.94 12.96 18.06
CA HIS A 121 -20.25 11.98 19.09
C HIS A 121 -19.60 10.60 18.85
N ARG A 122 -19.17 10.26 17.61
CA ARG A 122 -18.40 9.04 17.27
C ARG A 122 -16.89 9.24 17.09
N LEU A 123 -16.39 10.48 17.06
CA LEU A 123 -15.00 10.78 17.44
C LEU A 123 -14.89 11.00 18.97
N SER A 124 -15.53 10.15 19.78
CA SER A 124 -15.06 10.02 21.15
C SER A 124 -13.64 9.44 21.11
N PHE A 125 -12.73 9.92 21.96
CA PHE A 125 -11.37 9.38 22.09
C PHE A 125 -11.37 7.85 22.28
N GLU A 126 -12.47 7.30 22.81
CA GLU A 126 -12.69 5.87 23.03
C GLU A 126 -12.94 5.09 21.74
N GLN A 127 -13.77 5.58 20.80
CA GLN A 127 -14.00 4.90 19.52
C GLN A 127 -12.84 5.10 18.54
N VAL A 128 -12.21 6.28 18.53
CA VAL A 128 -10.91 6.45 17.87
C VAL A 128 -9.91 5.47 18.47
N GLY A 129 -9.87 5.31 19.80
CA GLY A 129 -9.07 4.28 20.47
C GLY A 129 -9.35 2.84 20.00
N GLN A 130 -10.61 2.50 19.72
CA GLN A 130 -11.00 1.20 19.15
C GLN A 130 -10.62 1.05 17.66
N MET A 131 -10.63 2.15 16.89
CA MET A 131 -10.12 2.19 15.50
C MET A 131 -8.58 2.19 15.45
N LEU A 132 -7.93 2.65 16.51
CA LEU A 132 -6.49 2.57 16.76
C LEU A 132 -6.12 1.25 17.44
N THR A 133 -6.61 0.13 16.91
CA THR A 133 -6.22 -1.20 17.38
C THR A 133 -5.34 -1.90 16.34
N GLY A 134 -4.45 -2.77 16.81
CA GLY A 134 -3.55 -3.53 15.93
C GLY A 134 -2.56 -2.65 15.16
N THR A 135 -2.61 -2.72 13.83
CA THR A 135 -1.65 -2.11 12.91
C THR A 135 -1.71 -0.58 12.90
N THR A 136 -2.88 0.04 13.01
CA THR A 136 -3.03 1.51 13.03
C THR A 136 -2.34 2.17 14.23
N LEU A 137 -2.41 1.54 15.42
CA LEU A 137 -1.71 2.04 16.61
C LEU A 137 -0.20 2.01 16.43
N VAL A 138 0.30 0.91 15.87
CA VAL A 138 1.73 0.72 15.59
C VAL A 138 2.22 1.82 14.65
N ILE A 139 1.47 2.13 13.60
CA ILE A 139 1.82 3.20 12.66
C ILE A 139 1.91 4.55 13.37
N LEU A 140 0.90 4.91 14.17
CA LEU A 140 0.93 6.18 14.92
C LEU A 140 2.08 6.25 15.92
N VAL A 141 2.29 5.19 16.71
CA VAL A 141 3.40 5.11 17.67
C VAL A 141 4.74 5.25 16.97
N SER A 142 4.91 4.56 15.84
CA SER A 142 6.13 4.61 15.04
C SER A 142 6.37 6.00 14.43
N LEU A 143 5.30 6.68 14.01
CA LEU A 143 5.37 8.04 13.46
C LEU A 143 5.75 9.06 14.55
N PHE A 144 5.10 9.01 15.72
CA PHE A 144 5.46 9.87 16.84
C PHE A 144 6.89 9.60 17.31
N PHE A 145 7.26 8.32 17.47
CA PHE A 145 8.59 7.91 17.88
C PHE A 145 9.66 8.36 16.87
N GLY A 146 9.45 8.12 15.58
CA GLY A 146 10.34 8.56 14.51
C GLY A 146 10.48 10.09 14.46
N MET A 147 9.37 10.82 14.60
CA MET A 147 9.38 12.29 14.66
C MET A 147 10.14 12.81 15.89
N PHE A 148 9.95 12.21 17.07
CA PHE A 148 10.67 12.61 18.28
C PHE A 148 12.16 12.31 18.18
N LEU A 149 12.54 11.16 17.62
CA LEU A 149 13.94 10.85 17.33
C LEU A 149 14.56 11.85 16.35
N PHE A 150 13.81 12.22 15.31
CA PHE A 150 14.25 13.23 14.35
C PHE A 150 14.47 14.61 14.98
N VAL A 151 13.57 15.06 15.85
CA VAL A 151 13.74 16.33 16.60
C VAL A 151 14.92 16.22 17.58
N SER A 152 15.02 15.10 18.30
CA SER A 152 16.10 14.83 19.27
C SER A 152 17.47 14.78 18.60
N GLN A 153 17.56 14.28 17.36
CA GLN A 153 18.76 14.35 16.52
C GLN A 153 19.29 15.77 16.36
N ARG A 154 18.39 16.74 16.19
CA ARG A 154 18.74 18.15 15.95
C ARG A 154 19.01 18.95 17.23
N THR A 155 18.65 18.40 18.39
CA THR A 155 18.84 19.03 19.70
C THR A 155 19.80 18.22 20.58
N PHE A 156 19.31 17.19 21.27
CA PHE A 156 20.02 16.43 22.31
C PHE A 156 21.10 15.50 21.74
N LEU A 157 20.76 14.68 20.74
CA LEU A 157 21.66 13.66 20.19
C LEU A 157 22.82 14.28 19.37
N ARG A 158 22.77 15.57 19.06
CA ARG A 158 23.90 16.32 18.51
C ARG A 158 25.12 16.27 19.44
N SER A 159 24.88 16.23 20.76
CA SER A 159 25.93 16.09 21.78
C SER A 159 26.47 14.66 21.92
N TYR A 160 25.80 13.66 21.33
CA TYR A 160 26.17 12.24 21.42
C TYR A 160 26.18 11.55 20.04
N PRO A 161 27.09 11.94 19.13
CA PRO A 161 27.08 11.45 17.75
C PRO A 161 27.25 9.93 17.64
N LYS A 162 28.02 9.31 18.56
CA LYS A 162 28.18 7.84 18.60
C LYS A 162 26.86 7.13 18.92
N LEU A 163 26.06 7.67 19.84
CA LEU A 163 24.76 7.10 20.21
C LEU A 163 23.77 7.18 19.05
N PHE A 164 23.74 8.31 18.33
CA PHE A 164 22.90 8.47 17.14
C PHE A 164 23.23 7.44 16.05
N VAL A 165 24.53 7.26 15.74
CA VAL A 165 24.96 6.27 14.74
C VAL A 165 24.57 4.85 15.17
N THR A 166 24.70 4.51 16.45
CA THR A 166 24.28 3.20 16.96
C THR A 166 22.77 2.99 16.85
N LEU A 167 21.95 3.99 17.20
CA LEU A 167 20.49 3.92 17.06
C LEU A 167 20.05 3.77 15.60
N SER A 168 20.62 4.57 14.70
CA SER A 168 20.34 4.49 13.26
C SER A 168 20.72 3.13 12.68
N ARG A 169 21.90 2.60 13.03
CA ARG A 169 22.29 1.25 12.61
C ARG A 169 21.37 0.18 13.19
N GLY A 170 20.97 0.30 14.46
CA GLY A 170 20.03 -0.62 15.10
C GLY A 170 18.69 -0.67 14.37
N ALA A 171 18.11 0.50 14.05
CA ALA A 171 16.87 0.60 13.28
C ALA A 171 17.02 -0.02 11.88
N SER A 172 18.11 0.29 11.16
CA SER A 172 18.40 -0.31 9.85
C SER A 172 18.58 -1.83 9.92
N ILE A 173 19.28 -2.37 10.92
CA ILE A 173 19.46 -3.82 11.10
C ILE A 173 18.12 -4.49 11.40
N GLY A 174 17.31 -3.90 12.28
CA GLY A 174 15.96 -4.37 12.58
C GLY A 174 15.11 -4.42 11.31
N LEU A 175 15.09 -3.33 10.54
CA LEU A 175 14.40 -3.25 9.25
C LEU A 175 14.85 -4.35 8.29
N HIS A 176 16.16 -4.50 8.06
CA HIS A 176 16.70 -5.55 7.18
C HIS A 176 16.39 -6.98 7.66
N THR A 177 16.35 -7.19 8.97
CA THR A 177 16.05 -8.51 9.55
C THR A 177 14.59 -8.88 9.32
N VAL A 178 13.68 -7.95 9.59
CA VAL A 178 12.25 -8.19 9.35
C VAL A 178 11.96 -8.30 7.85
N PHE A 179 12.60 -7.50 7.00
CA PHE A 179 12.52 -7.65 5.54
C PHE A 179 12.89 -9.06 5.07
N LYS A 180 13.99 -9.63 5.56
CA LYS A 180 14.35 -11.02 5.22
C LYS A 180 13.28 -12.02 5.64
N GLY A 181 12.64 -11.79 6.80
CA GLY A 181 11.51 -12.61 7.24
C GLY A 181 10.32 -12.52 6.28
N VAL A 182 9.99 -11.31 5.82
CA VAL A 182 8.95 -11.10 4.79
C VAL A 182 9.33 -11.76 3.48
N ASP A 183 10.57 -11.62 3.00
CA ASP A 183 11.04 -12.27 1.77
C ASP A 183 10.84 -13.79 1.81
N TRP A 184 11.04 -14.43 2.97
CA TRP A 184 10.77 -15.86 3.13
C TRP A 184 9.28 -16.20 3.03
N LEU A 185 8.40 -15.36 3.57
CA LEU A 185 6.95 -15.55 3.45
C LEU A 185 6.45 -15.29 2.02
N VAL A 186 7.02 -14.31 1.31
CA VAL A 186 6.70 -14.01 -0.09
C VAL A 186 6.93 -15.23 -0.99
N LEU A 187 7.95 -16.06 -0.70
CA LEU A 187 8.18 -17.32 -1.42
C LEU A 187 7.01 -18.31 -1.28
N LEU A 188 6.25 -18.21 -0.18
CA LEU A 188 5.07 -19.03 0.08
C LEU A 188 3.77 -18.38 -0.44
N LEU A 189 3.81 -17.11 -0.87
CA LEU A 189 2.63 -16.38 -1.33
C LEU A 189 1.91 -17.06 -2.51
N PRO A 190 2.59 -17.59 -3.56
CA PRO A 190 1.90 -18.29 -4.64
C PRO A 190 1.01 -19.44 -4.12
N PHE A 191 1.51 -20.18 -3.14
CA PHE A 191 0.75 -21.26 -2.50
C PHE A 191 -0.40 -20.73 -1.64
N ALA A 192 -0.17 -19.66 -0.87
CA ALA A 192 -1.22 -19.00 -0.08
C ALA A 192 -2.40 -18.52 -0.96
N VAL A 193 -2.08 -17.94 -2.12
CA VAL A 193 -3.04 -17.44 -3.10
C VAL A 193 -3.79 -18.59 -3.76
N PHE A 194 -3.09 -19.66 -4.16
CA PHE A 194 -3.74 -20.88 -4.64
C PHE A 194 -4.78 -21.42 -3.65
N CYS A 195 -4.38 -21.59 -2.39
CA CYS A 195 -5.26 -22.05 -1.32
C CYS A 195 -6.46 -21.11 -1.10
N ALA A 196 -6.23 -19.79 -1.14
CA ALA A 196 -7.29 -18.78 -1.02
C ALA A 196 -8.31 -18.91 -2.16
N VAL A 197 -7.84 -19.02 -3.40
CA VAL A 197 -8.68 -19.11 -4.60
C VAL A 197 -9.51 -20.39 -4.60
N VAL A 198 -8.87 -21.54 -4.30
CA VAL A 198 -9.57 -22.83 -4.20
C VAL A 198 -10.67 -22.78 -3.16
N LYS A 199 -10.39 -22.26 -1.96
CA LYS A 199 -11.38 -22.10 -0.90
C LYS A 199 -12.49 -21.11 -1.29
N ALA A 200 -12.14 -20.00 -1.93
CA ALA A 200 -13.11 -18.97 -2.30
C ALA A 200 -14.12 -19.50 -3.33
N ILE A 201 -13.63 -20.19 -4.37
CA ILE A 201 -14.48 -20.80 -5.40
C ILE A 201 -15.26 -21.99 -4.81
N GLY A 202 -14.64 -22.79 -3.95
CA GLY A 202 -15.31 -23.91 -3.28
C GLY A 202 -16.47 -23.49 -2.38
N ALA A 203 -16.31 -22.38 -1.64
CA ALA A 203 -17.31 -21.90 -0.69
C ALA A 203 -18.40 -21.03 -1.34
N SER A 204 -18.02 -20.17 -2.30
CA SER A 204 -18.88 -19.11 -2.81
C SER A 204 -19.12 -19.19 -4.32
N GLY A 205 -18.52 -20.17 -5.01
CA GLY A 205 -18.69 -20.40 -6.44
C GLY A 205 -17.88 -19.42 -7.31
N LEU A 206 -18.14 -19.47 -8.61
CA LEU A 206 -17.40 -18.68 -9.61
C LEU A 206 -17.72 -17.18 -9.56
N SER A 207 -18.78 -16.78 -8.87
CA SER A 207 -19.14 -15.36 -8.66
C SER A 207 -18.05 -14.58 -7.92
N VAL A 208 -17.21 -15.25 -7.13
CA VAL A 208 -16.04 -14.61 -6.52
C VAL A 208 -15.04 -14.14 -7.56
N ALA A 209 -14.84 -14.92 -8.62
CA ALA A 209 -13.91 -14.56 -9.68
C ALA A 209 -14.36 -13.29 -10.43
N SER A 210 -15.68 -13.13 -10.69
CA SER A 210 -16.21 -11.91 -11.30
C SER A 210 -16.04 -10.69 -10.40
N GLY A 211 -16.27 -10.83 -9.10
CA GLY A 211 -16.04 -9.75 -8.13
C GLY A 211 -14.59 -9.30 -8.05
N LEU A 212 -13.66 -10.26 -7.96
CA LEU A 212 -12.23 -9.98 -7.94
C LEU A 212 -11.73 -9.40 -9.26
N LEU A 213 -12.28 -9.82 -10.39
CA LEU A 213 -11.97 -9.25 -11.70
C LEU A 213 -12.45 -7.80 -11.80
N ALA A 214 -13.68 -7.51 -11.36
CA ALA A 214 -14.21 -6.14 -11.33
C ALA A 214 -13.36 -5.23 -10.44
N TYR A 215 -12.95 -5.72 -9.28
CA TYR A 215 -12.01 -5.04 -8.39
C TYR A 215 -10.66 -4.77 -9.06
N PHE A 216 -10.04 -5.79 -9.66
CA PHE A 216 -8.76 -5.67 -10.37
C PHE A 216 -8.83 -4.62 -11.49
N LEU A 217 -9.89 -4.65 -12.29
CA LEU A 217 -10.10 -3.69 -13.37
C LEU A 217 -10.30 -2.28 -12.84
N ALA A 218 -11.07 -2.09 -11.77
CA ALA A 218 -11.26 -0.80 -11.12
C ALA A 218 -9.93 -0.20 -10.64
N CYS A 219 -9.10 -0.99 -9.94
CA CYS A 219 -7.76 -0.57 -9.52
C CYS A 219 -6.87 -0.23 -10.72
N SER A 220 -6.86 -1.08 -11.75
CA SER A 220 -6.04 -0.90 -12.95
C SER A 220 -6.41 0.38 -13.71
N VAL A 221 -7.71 0.64 -13.88
CA VAL A 221 -8.21 1.87 -14.47
C VAL A 221 -7.79 3.06 -13.62
N GLY A 222 -7.91 2.98 -12.29
CA GLY A 222 -7.50 4.07 -11.40
C GLY A 222 -6.03 4.42 -11.46
N MET A 223 -5.17 3.40 -11.45
CA MET A 223 -3.73 3.61 -11.63
C MET A 223 -3.42 4.23 -12.99
N LEU A 224 -4.11 3.79 -14.05
CA LEU A 224 -3.96 4.38 -15.39
C LEU A 224 -4.40 5.84 -15.43
N LEU A 225 -5.55 6.17 -14.82
CA LEU A 225 -6.03 7.54 -14.72
C LEU A 225 -5.05 8.41 -13.92
N HIS A 226 -4.48 7.89 -12.84
CA HIS A 226 -3.47 8.60 -12.05
C HIS A 226 -2.20 8.88 -12.87
N ILE A 227 -1.72 7.90 -13.63
CA ILE A 227 -0.58 8.08 -14.53
C ILE A 227 -0.87 9.16 -15.58
N VAL A 228 -2.04 9.08 -16.23
CA VAL A 228 -2.41 9.99 -17.33
C VAL A 228 -2.68 11.40 -16.83
N PHE A 229 -3.47 11.56 -15.77
CA PHE A 229 -3.91 12.89 -15.33
C PHE A 229 -2.97 13.53 -14.31
N CYS A 230 -2.39 12.77 -13.39
CA CYS A 230 -1.50 13.33 -12.38
C CYS A 230 -0.07 13.45 -12.91
N TYR A 231 0.56 12.33 -13.27
CA TYR A 231 1.98 12.35 -13.62
C TYR A 231 2.26 13.04 -14.95
N GLN A 232 1.47 12.80 -16.00
CA GLN A 232 1.71 13.51 -17.27
C GLN A 232 1.49 15.02 -17.13
N SER A 233 0.56 15.46 -16.29
CA SER A 233 0.39 16.89 -16.00
C SER A 233 1.63 17.48 -15.32
N TRP A 234 2.20 16.79 -14.33
CA TRP A 234 3.47 17.20 -13.74
C TRP A 234 4.59 17.33 -14.76
N ILE A 235 4.74 16.32 -15.62
CA ILE A 235 5.80 16.28 -16.63
C ILE A 235 5.60 17.38 -17.68
N HIS A 236 4.36 17.56 -18.16
CA HIS A 236 4.04 18.51 -19.23
C HIS A 236 4.10 19.96 -18.76
N PHE A 237 3.41 20.31 -17.66
CA PHE A 237 3.30 21.69 -17.21
C PHE A 237 4.52 22.17 -16.42
N PHE A 238 5.10 21.30 -15.58
CA PHE A 238 6.19 21.69 -14.67
C PHE A 238 7.55 21.15 -15.10
N GLY A 239 7.61 19.89 -15.54
CA GLY A 239 8.83 19.28 -16.05
C GLY A 239 9.30 19.89 -17.38
N LYS A 240 8.35 20.33 -18.22
CA LYS A 240 8.59 20.86 -19.57
C LYS A 240 9.45 19.92 -20.44
N ILE A 241 9.35 18.62 -20.18
CA ILE A 241 9.99 17.56 -20.96
C ILE A 241 8.96 16.99 -21.94
N PRO A 242 9.31 16.77 -23.22
CA PRO A 242 8.42 16.09 -24.15
C PRO A 242 8.01 14.72 -23.59
N LEU A 243 6.70 14.45 -23.47
CA LEU A 243 6.18 13.21 -22.88
C LEU A 243 6.79 11.96 -23.53
N ARG A 244 6.99 11.99 -24.86
CA ARG A 244 7.64 10.91 -25.60
C ARG A 244 9.07 10.64 -25.12
N HIS A 245 9.82 11.68 -24.81
CA HIS A 245 11.18 11.53 -24.28
C HIS A 245 11.15 11.00 -22.85
N PHE A 246 10.25 11.51 -22.00
CA PHE A 246 10.07 11.00 -20.64
C PHE A 246 9.78 9.50 -20.63
N TRP A 247 8.75 9.06 -21.37
CA TRP A 247 8.33 7.65 -21.39
C TRP A 247 9.35 6.72 -22.04
N LYS A 248 10.18 7.23 -22.96
CA LYS A 248 11.29 6.46 -23.53
C LYS A 248 12.29 6.05 -22.45
N GLU A 249 12.62 6.96 -21.53
CA GLU A 249 13.59 6.70 -20.47
C GLU A 249 12.95 6.07 -19.22
N ALA A 250 11.72 6.47 -18.87
CA ALA A 250 10.97 5.95 -17.72
C ALA A 250 10.36 4.56 -17.97
N GLY A 251 10.24 4.13 -19.23
CA GLY A 251 9.67 2.83 -19.57
C GLY A 251 10.47 1.65 -18.99
N GLU A 252 11.80 1.68 -19.10
CA GLU A 252 12.68 0.63 -18.56
C GLU A 252 12.46 0.40 -17.05
N PRO A 253 12.58 1.40 -16.16
CA PRO A 253 12.32 1.21 -14.75
C PRO A 253 10.85 0.89 -14.45
N ALA A 254 9.87 1.41 -15.20
CA ALA A 254 8.46 1.08 -14.99
C ALA A 254 8.16 -0.42 -15.25
N PHE A 255 8.67 -0.97 -16.35
CA PHE A 255 8.53 -2.41 -16.65
C PHE A 255 9.30 -3.27 -15.66
N TYR A 256 10.48 -2.82 -15.22
CA TYR A 256 11.24 -3.52 -14.19
C TYR A 256 10.48 -3.54 -12.86
N ALA A 257 9.93 -2.40 -12.42
CA ALA A 257 9.09 -2.29 -11.22
C ALA A 257 7.87 -3.20 -11.30
N PHE A 258 7.18 -3.23 -12.44
CA PHE A 258 6.03 -4.09 -12.64
C PHE A 258 6.39 -5.58 -12.51
N GLY A 259 7.55 -5.99 -13.03
CA GLY A 259 8.01 -7.38 -12.95
C GLY A 259 8.48 -7.80 -11.56
N ILE A 260 9.25 -6.93 -10.87
CA ILE A 260 9.91 -7.24 -9.60
C ILE A 260 9.07 -6.87 -8.37
N ASN A 261 8.03 -6.05 -8.53
CA ASN A 261 7.11 -5.59 -7.49
C ASN A 261 7.81 -4.94 -6.27
N SER A 262 8.89 -4.19 -6.51
CA SER A 262 9.64 -3.50 -5.47
C SER A 262 10.22 -2.17 -5.94
N SER A 263 9.82 -1.08 -5.28
CA SER A 263 10.33 0.27 -5.55
C SER A 263 11.83 0.39 -5.22
N LEU A 264 12.28 -0.23 -4.11
CA LEU A 264 13.69 -0.24 -3.72
C LEU A 264 14.56 -1.04 -4.69
N ALA A 265 14.10 -2.22 -5.14
CA ALA A 265 14.85 -3.02 -6.11
C ALA A 265 14.94 -2.34 -7.49
N THR A 266 13.98 -1.47 -7.81
CA THR A 266 13.96 -0.71 -9.07
C THR A 266 14.85 0.54 -9.02
N LEU A 267 15.21 1.02 -7.83
CA LEU A 267 15.93 2.27 -7.64
C LEU A 267 17.18 2.45 -8.54
N PRO A 268 18.06 1.45 -8.75
CA PRO A 268 19.21 1.60 -9.64
C PRO A 268 18.81 1.90 -11.10
N HIS A 269 17.72 1.31 -11.61
CA HIS A 269 17.20 1.59 -12.95
C HIS A 269 16.55 2.98 -13.01
N THR A 270 15.83 3.38 -11.95
CA THR A 270 15.25 4.72 -11.84
C THR A 270 16.33 5.81 -11.86
N LEU A 271 17.43 5.65 -11.12
CA LEU A 271 18.53 6.62 -11.10
C LEU A 271 19.21 6.75 -12.46
N LYS A 272 19.43 5.64 -13.18
CA LYS A 272 19.95 5.65 -14.56
C LYS A 272 19.01 6.37 -15.53
N ALA A 273 17.69 6.16 -15.41
CA ALA A 273 16.71 6.85 -16.23
C ALA A 273 16.71 8.37 -15.96
N LEU A 274 16.80 8.78 -14.68
CA LEU A 274 16.91 10.19 -14.30
C LEU A 274 18.19 10.85 -14.83
N GLU A 275 19.31 10.10 -14.88
CA GLU A 275 20.56 10.56 -15.49
C GLU A 275 20.39 10.79 -17.01
N ARG A 276 19.75 9.86 -17.73
CA ARG A 276 19.44 10.02 -19.16
C ARG A 276 18.48 11.20 -19.43
N LEU A 277 17.59 11.49 -18.48
CA LEU A 277 16.70 12.67 -18.48
C LEU A 277 17.42 13.97 -18.05
N LYS A 278 18.74 13.93 -17.82
CA LYS A 278 19.58 15.08 -17.43
C LYS A 278 19.16 15.74 -16.12
N VAL A 279 18.55 14.98 -15.19
CA VAL A 279 18.23 15.46 -13.84
C VAL A 279 19.52 15.51 -13.01
N SER A 280 19.72 16.60 -12.26
CA SER A 280 20.93 16.77 -11.46
C SER A 280 21.11 15.62 -10.46
N PRO A 281 22.33 15.13 -10.20
CA PRO A 281 22.55 14.01 -9.27
C PRO A 281 22.00 14.27 -7.86
N SER A 282 22.02 15.53 -7.42
CA SER A 282 21.45 15.95 -6.14
C SER A 282 19.93 15.80 -6.12
N SER A 283 19.24 16.32 -7.16
CA SER A 283 17.80 16.18 -7.32
C SER A 283 17.37 14.72 -7.51
N SER A 284 18.13 13.93 -8.29
CA SER A 284 17.81 12.51 -8.54
C SER A 284 17.85 11.69 -7.25
N ARG A 285 18.86 11.88 -6.39
CA ARG A 285 18.95 11.18 -5.10
C ARG A 285 17.86 11.61 -4.12
N LEU A 286 17.57 12.90 -4.07
CA LEU A 286 16.53 13.45 -3.20
C LEU A 286 15.14 12.94 -3.62
N SER A 287 14.80 13.03 -4.91
CA SER A 287 13.53 12.54 -5.45
C SER A 287 13.41 11.03 -5.34
N ALA A 288 14.51 10.28 -5.52
CA ALA A 288 14.52 8.85 -5.27
C ALA A 288 14.19 8.51 -3.81
N CYS A 289 14.84 9.18 -2.85
CA CYS A 289 14.61 8.97 -1.43
C CYS A 289 13.15 9.28 -1.06
N ILE A 290 12.60 10.40 -1.54
CA ILE A 290 11.21 10.78 -1.27
C ILE A 290 10.24 9.83 -1.99
N GLY A 291 10.52 9.49 -3.25
CA GLY A 291 9.67 8.62 -4.06
C GLY A 291 9.53 7.22 -3.48
N THR A 292 10.63 6.61 -3.01
CA THR A 292 10.59 5.24 -2.45
C THR A 292 9.97 5.18 -1.06
N ASN A 293 9.97 6.28 -0.30
CA ASN A 293 9.58 6.27 1.12
C ASN A 293 8.31 7.08 1.45
N PHE A 294 7.90 8.01 0.59
CA PHE A 294 6.83 8.96 0.91
C PHE A 294 5.80 9.15 -0.22
N ASN A 295 6.02 8.57 -1.42
CA ASN A 295 5.09 8.68 -2.55
C ASN A 295 4.48 7.32 -2.91
N ASN A 296 3.59 6.81 -2.05
CA ASN A 296 2.88 5.53 -2.21
C ASN A 296 1.46 5.70 -2.77
N ASP A 297 1.27 6.59 -3.73
CA ASP A 297 -0.05 6.88 -4.32
C ASP A 297 -0.72 5.66 -4.97
N GLY A 298 0.03 4.79 -5.64
CA GLY A 298 -0.51 3.54 -6.20
C GLY A 298 -1.05 2.57 -5.14
N ILE A 299 -0.32 2.42 -4.02
CA ILE A 299 -0.75 1.58 -2.89
C ILE A 299 -2.00 2.18 -2.25
N LEU A 300 -1.99 3.50 -2.01
CA LEU A 300 -3.12 4.23 -1.43
C LEU A 300 -4.39 4.11 -2.28
N LEU A 301 -4.27 4.26 -3.61
CA LEU A 301 -5.40 4.07 -4.52
C LEU A 301 -5.97 2.65 -4.40
N TYR A 302 -5.10 1.65 -4.44
CA TYR A 302 -5.47 0.24 -4.28
C TYR A 302 -6.18 -0.02 -2.94
N GLU A 303 -5.68 0.55 -1.83
CA GLU A 303 -6.24 0.39 -0.50
C GLU A 303 -7.65 0.97 -0.38
N VAL A 304 -7.85 2.20 -0.85
CA VAL A 304 -9.15 2.86 -0.78
C VAL A 304 -10.18 2.12 -1.64
N VAL A 305 -9.80 1.70 -2.84
CA VAL A 305 -10.68 0.88 -3.69
C VAL A 305 -10.98 -0.46 -3.01
N ALA A 306 -10.01 -1.10 -2.35
CA ALA A 306 -10.21 -2.37 -1.65
C ALA A 306 -11.19 -2.25 -0.48
N ALA A 307 -11.02 -1.22 0.35
CA ALA A 307 -11.90 -0.97 1.48
C ALA A 307 -13.34 -0.74 1.02
N LEU A 308 -13.54 0.10 0.00
CA LEU A 308 -14.86 0.36 -0.56
C LEU A 308 -15.44 -0.85 -1.30
N PHE A 309 -14.61 -1.62 -1.99
CA PHE A 309 -15.02 -2.88 -2.61
C PHE A 309 -15.59 -3.86 -1.57
N LEU A 310 -14.90 -4.05 -0.44
CA LEU A 310 -15.33 -4.99 0.58
C LEU A 310 -16.64 -4.53 1.26
N ILE A 311 -16.74 -3.24 1.57
CA ILE A 311 -17.95 -2.63 2.13
C ILE A 311 -19.15 -2.81 1.19
N GLN A 312 -18.94 -2.55 -0.10
CA GLN A 312 -19.96 -2.78 -1.14
C GLN A 312 -20.31 -4.27 -1.29
N ALA A 313 -19.33 -5.17 -1.17
CA ALA A 313 -19.55 -6.61 -1.27
C ALA A 313 -20.39 -7.18 -0.13
N TYR A 314 -20.33 -6.56 1.06
CA TYR A 314 -21.24 -6.83 2.18
C TYR A 314 -22.60 -6.13 2.05
N GLY A 315 -22.84 -5.40 0.96
CA GLY A 315 -24.09 -4.65 0.75
C GLY A 315 -24.22 -3.40 1.62
N ILE A 316 -23.12 -2.93 2.23
CA ILE A 316 -23.13 -1.74 3.08
C ILE A 316 -23.02 -0.49 2.19
N THR A 317 -23.92 0.47 2.40
CA THR A 317 -23.84 1.79 1.78
C THR A 317 -23.20 2.78 2.75
N LEU A 318 -22.18 3.50 2.28
CA LEU A 318 -21.53 4.58 3.02
C LEU A 318 -21.87 5.94 2.42
N SER A 319 -22.14 6.90 3.29
CA SER A 319 -22.21 8.31 2.92
C SER A 319 -20.84 8.82 2.47
N LEU A 320 -20.81 9.84 1.60
CA LEU A 320 -19.54 10.42 1.12
C LEU A 320 -18.58 10.83 2.26
N PRO A 321 -19.04 11.47 3.37
CA PRO A 321 -18.16 11.79 4.49
C PRO A 321 -17.51 10.55 5.13
N ALA A 322 -18.24 9.44 5.28
CA ALA A 322 -17.70 8.21 5.82
C ALA A 322 -16.66 7.58 4.87
N GLN A 323 -16.85 7.68 3.56
CA GLN A 323 -15.86 7.23 2.59
C GLN A 323 -14.57 8.07 2.64
N PHE A 324 -14.69 9.39 2.82
CA PHE A 324 -13.52 10.25 3.05
C PHE A 324 -12.76 9.88 4.32
N LEU A 325 -13.47 9.53 5.40
CA LEU A 325 -12.83 9.08 6.64
C LEU A 325 -12.06 7.77 6.43
N VAL A 326 -12.65 6.78 5.73
CA VAL A 326 -11.96 5.54 5.36
C VAL A 326 -10.69 5.85 4.56
N ALA A 327 -10.81 6.72 3.55
CA ALA A 327 -9.66 7.10 2.74
C ALA A 327 -8.57 7.81 3.54
N PHE A 328 -8.95 8.70 4.46
CA PHE A 328 -8.00 9.38 5.35
C PHE A 328 -7.22 8.39 6.23
N ILE A 329 -7.90 7.38 6.78
CA ILE A 329 -7.25 6.33 7.56
C ILE A 329 -6.26 5.54 6.69
N SER A 330 -6.63 5.20 5.44
CA SER A 330 -5.72 4.57 4.48
C SER A 330 -4.50 5.44 4.17
N VAL A 331 -4.66 6.76 4.02
CA VAL A 331 -3.52 7.68 3.82
C VAL A 331 -2.53 7.57 4.99
N VAL A 332 -3.03 7.63 6.22
CA VAL A 332 -2.21 7.54 7.43
C VAL A 332 -1.49 6.19 7.50
N ALA A 333 -2.17 5.10 7.15
CA ALA A 333 -1.57 3.77 7.12
C ALA A 333 -0.47 3.65 6.05
N CYS A 334 -0.72 4.18 4.86
CA CYS A 334 0.14 4.05 3.70
C CYS A 334 1.49 4.79 3.83
N ILE A 335 1.55 5.88 4.61
CA ILE A 335 2.80 6.58 4.95
C ILE A 335 3.77 5.65 5.69
N GLY A 336 3.26 4.61 6.37
CA GLY A 336 4.07 3.70 7.18
C GLY A 336 4.77 2.56 6.44
N VAL A 337 4.35 2.22 5.20
CA VAL A 337 4.69 0.94 4.54
C VAL A 337 5.53 1.13 3.27
N ALA A 338 6.15 2.30 3.10
CA ALA A 338 6.78 2.68 1.85
C ALA A 338 8.02 1.86 1.48
N GLY A 339 8.10 1.45 0.21
CA GLY A 339 9.27 0.78 -0.36
C GLY A 339 9.35 -0.73 -0.14
N ILE A 340 8.35 -1.33 0.50
CA ILE A 340 8.32 -2.74 0.89
C ILE A 340 7.63 -3.58 -0.21
N PRO A 341 8.21 -4.72 -0.66
CA PRO A 341 7.47 -5.69 -1.46
C PRO A 341 6.16 -6.07 -0.76
N GLU A 342 5.05 -6.06 -1.50
CA GLU A 342 3.71 -6.43 -0.98
C GLU A 342 3.17 -5.53 0.14
N ALA A 343 3.68 -4.30 0.26
CA ALA A 343 3.21 -3.26 1.18
C ALA A 343 1.68 -3.10 1.22
N GLY A 344 1.00 -3.25 0.08
CA GLY A 344 -0.46 -3.10 0.00
C GLY A 344 -1.24 -4.18 0.74
N ILE A 345 -0.75 -5.43 0.81
CA ILE A 345 -1.41 -6.48 1.61
C ILE A 345 -1.23 -6.16 3.08
N ILE A 346 0.00 -5.82 3.47
CA ILE A 346 0.40 -5.48 4.82
C ILE A 346 -0.43 -4.33 5.40
N SER A 347 -0.56 -3.24 4.64
CA SER A 347 -1.28 -2.04 5.05
C SER A 347 -2.80 -2.25 5.14
N LEU A 348 -3.36 -3.12 4.27
CA LEU A 348 -4.79 -3.47 4.29
C LEU A 348 -5.23 -4.35 5.46
N THR A 349 -4.30 -5.07 6.11
CA THR A 349 -4.66 -6.11 7.09
C THR A 349 -4.79 -5.61 8.51
#